data_AF-W0ETH8-F1
#
_entry.id   AF-W0ETH8-F1
#
_cell.length_a   1.000
_cell.length_b   1.000
_cell.length_c   1.000
_cell.angle_alpha   90.00
_cell.angle_beta   90.00
_cell.angle_gamma   90.00
#
_symmetry.space_group_name_H-M   'P 1'
#
loop_
_entity.id
_entity.type
_entity.pdbx_description
1 polymer ?
#
loop_
_entity_poly.entity_id
_entity_poly.type
_entity_poly.pdbx_seq_one_letter_code
_entity_poly.pdbx_strand_id
1 'polypeptide(L)'
;MEILDQLISEGESLTGTIAYVPAPPNVIRGYSLYRTSESDRYQDWLSSVQRFVKTYHSSDVEDVKEAAKKLSSDNHRKILGILRAIKMLPTEPVSTNINKPSPINSIHITNTQNNTQQVTVNLFLDAIKDELTGKEFKEIKDILKDFEAEPEKTKTKLIEKIKGFGGNVLSNIVANILTNPTIYNGLF
;
A
#
# COMPACT_ATOMS: atom_id res chain seq x y z
N MET A 1 5.13 -3.17 2.72
CA MET A 1 4.78 -4.53 2.27
C MET A 1 4.24 -5.41 3.41
N GLU A 2 4.79 -5.33 4.63
CA GLU A 2 4.33 -6.14 5.78
C GLU A 2 2.81 -6.08 6.07
N ILE A 3 2.19 -4.90 5.99
CA ILE A 3 0.74 -4.74 6.22
C ILE A 3 -0.10 -5.48 5.17
N LEU A 4 0.32 -5.47 3.89
CA LEU A 4 -0.42 -6.15 2.82
C LEU A 4 -0.39 -7.67 3.02
N ASP A 5 0.77 -8.21 3.40
CA ASP A 5 0.92 -9.64 3.70
C ASP A 5 0.07 -10.06 4.91
N GLN A 6 -0.01 -9.23 5.95
CA GLN A 6 -0.90 -9.45 7.09
C GLN A 6 -2.38 -9.47 6.67
N LEU A 7 -2.82 -8.50 5.85
CA LEU A 7 -4.21 -8.45 5.36
C LEU A 7 -4.56 -9.66 4.50
N ILE A 8 -3.63 -10.12 3.65
CA ILE A 8 -3.82 -11.34 2.84
C ILE A 8 -3.91 -12.57 3.75
N SER A 9 -2.96 -12.74 4.67
CA SER A 9 -2.92 -13.90 5.58
C SER A 9 -4.16 -13.96 6.48
N GLU A 10 -4.60 -12.83 7.02
CA GLU A 10 -5.82 -12.77 7.81
C GLU A 10 -7.04 -13.13 6.97
N GLY A 11 -7.18 -12.55 5.78
CA GLY A 11 -8.27 -12.86 4.86
C GLY A 11 -8.30 -14.34 4.45
N GLU A 12 -7.14 -14.96 4.23
CA GLU A 12 -7.05 -16.40 3.96
C GLU A 12 -7.59 -17.21 5.13
N SER A 13 -7.19 -16.88 6.36
CA SER A 13 -7.69 -17.56 7.57
C SER A 13 -9.22 -17.40 7.75
N LEU A 14 -9.79 -16.25 7.38
CA LEU A 14 -11.23 -15.97 7.44
C LEU A 14 -12.03 -16.73 6.36
N THR A 15 -11.40 -17.31 5.35
CA THR A 15 -12.11 -18.08 4.31
C THR A 15 -12.90 -19.24 4.92
N GLY A 16 -12.33 -19.91 5.91
CA GLY A 16 -12.93 -21.07 6.58
C GLY A 16 -14.10 -20.73 7.50
N THR A 17 -14.31 -19.45 7.83
CA THR A 17 -15.37 -19.01 8.75
C THR A 17 -16.68 -18.70 8.02
N ILE A 18 -16.64 -18.53 6.70
CA ILE A 18 -17.77 -18.14 5.86
C ILE A 18 -18.54 -19.37 5.39
N ALA A 19 -19.81 -19.46 5.78
CA ALA A 19 -20.67 -20.59 5.46
C ALA A 19 -22.01 -20.15 4.85
N TYR A 20 -22.50 -20.94 3.90
CA TYR A 20 -23.85 -20.81 3.37
C TYR A 20 -24.88 -21.15 4.47
N VAL A 21 -25.93 -20.33 4.57
CA VAL A 21 -27.03 -20.55 5.50
C VAL A 21 -28.19 -21.14 4.70
N PRO A 22 -28.58 -22.42 4.86
CA PRO A 22 -29.70 -22.99 4.12
C PRO A 22 -31.02 -22.28 4.45
N ALA A 23 -31.95 -22.30 3.48
CA ALA A 23 -33.31 -21.82 3.76
C ALA A 23 -33.98 -22.76 4.78
N PRO A 24 -34.79 -22.22 5.70
CA PRO A 24 -35.59 -23.06 6.59
C PRO A 24 -36.52 -23.99 5.80
N PRO A 25 -36.94 -25.13 6.39
CA PRO A 25 -37.95 -26.00 5.78
C PRO A 25 -39.19 -25.20 5.38
N ASN A 26 -39.74 -25.50 4.21
CA ASN A 26 -40.94 -24.85 3.63
C ASN A 26 -40.81 -23.35 3.33
N VAL A 27 -39.59 -22.79 3.31
CA VAL A 27 -39.33 -21.40 2.89
C VAL A 27 -38.62 -21.38 1.55
N ILE A 28 -39.23 -20.74 0.54
CA ILE A 28 -38.56 -20.45 -0.74
C ILE A 28 -37.79 -19.14 -0.59
N ARG A 29 -36.45 -19.21 -0.62
CA ARG A 29 -35.59 -18.03 -0.57
C ARG A 29 -34.96 -17.77 -1.93
N GLY A 30 -35.34 -16.67 -2.58
CA GLY A 30 -34.82 -16.25 -3.89
C GLY A 30 -33.39 -15.69 -3.89
N TYR A 31 -32.66 -15.82 -2.78
CA TYR A 31 -31.28 -15.33 -2.66
C TYR A 31 -30.42 -16.25 -1.78
N SER A 32 -29.12 -16.28 -2.07
CA SER A 32 -28.13 -16.94 -1.22
C SER A 32 -27.80 -16.06 -0.02
N LEU A 33 -27.80 -16.67 1.18
CA LEU A 33 -27.40 -16.04 2.43
C LEU A 33 -26.15 -16.73 2.96
N TYR A 34 -25.20 -15.94 3.42
CA TYR A 34 -23.97 -16.41 4.05
C TYR A 34 -23.81 -15.75 5.43
N ARG A 35 -23.09 -16.43 6.31
CA ARG A 35 -22.65 -15.90 7.61
C ARG A 35 -21.18 -16.25 7.83
N THR A 36 -20.51 -15.47 8.66
CA THR A 36 -19.20 -15.82 9.22
C THR A 36 -19.37 -16.20 10.69
N SER A 37 -18.62 -17.17 11.20
CA SER A 37 -18.53 -17.44 12.64
C SER A 37 -17.71 -16.39 13.40
N GLU A 38 -16.93 -15.58 12.69
CA GLU A 38 -16.01 -14.57 13.22
C GLU A 38 -16.45 -13.17 12.73
N SER A 39 -17.63 -12.71 13.17
CA SER A 39 -18.25 -11.47 12.63
C SER A 39 -17.40 -10.23 12.89
N ASP A 40 -16.98 -10.00 14.13
CA ASP A 40 -16.25 -8.80 14.52
C ASP A 40 -14.90 -8.74 13.83
N ARG A 41 -14.15 -9.86 13.90
CA ARG A 41 -12.86 -10.00 13.23
C ARG A 41 -12.96 -9.83 11.71
N TYR A 42 -14.02 -10.34 11.09
CA TYR A 42 -14.25 -10.11 9.66
C TYR A 42 -14.54 -8.64 9.34
N GLN A 43 -15.30 -7.94 10.19
CA GLN A 43 -15.56 -6.50 10.00
C GLN A 43 -14.31 -5.66 10.20
N ASP A 44 -13.47 -5.99 11.18
CA ASP A 44 -12.18 -5.34 11.42
C ASP A 44 -11.24 -5.53 10.24
N TRP A 45 -11.13 -6.76 9.74
CA TRP A 45 -10.36 -7.08 8.54
C TRP A 45 -10.88 -6.30 7.33
N LEU A 46 -12.19 -6.32 7.08
CA LEU A 46 -12.79 -5.63 5.95
C LEU A 46 -12.57 -4.12 6.00
N SER A 47 -12.70 -3.51 7.18
CA SER A 47 -12.44 -2.09 7.41
C SER A 47 -10.96 -1.75 7.17
N SER A 48 -10.06 -2.63 7.60
CA SER A 48 -8.62 -2.49 7.38
C SER A 48 -8.25 -2.59 5.91
N VAL A 49 -8.83 -3.53 5.16
CA VAL A 49 -8.67 -3.65 3.71
C VAL A 49 -9.19 -2.40 3.00
N GLN A 50 -10.41 -1.96 3.31
CA GLN A 50 -10.98 -0.75 2.72
C GLN A 50 -10.10 0.49 2.99
N ARG A 51 -9.55 0.60 4.20
CA ARG A 51 -8.64 1.69 4.55
C ARG A 51 -7.33 1.60 3.77
N PHE A 52 -6.70 0.42 3.71
CA PHE A 52 -5.46 0.18 2.98
C PHE A 52 -5.61 0.52 1.50
N VAL A 53 -6.61 -0.05 0.83
CA VAL A 53 -6.86 0.18 -0.61
C VAL A 53 -7.18 1.65 -0.86
N LYS A 54 -8.01 2.30 -0.03
CA LYS A 54 -8.28 3.74 -0.17
C LYS A 54 -7.02 4.60 -0.02
N THR A 55 -6.08 4.22 0.85
CA THR A 55 -4.89 5.02 1.12
C THR A 55 -3.80 4.83 0.07
N TYR A 56 -3.61 3.61 -0.44
CA TYR A 56 -2.47 3.26 -1.29
C TYR A 56 -2.85 2.88 -2.72
N HIS A 57 -4.08 2.38 -2.93
CA HIS A 57 -4.54 1.77 -4.19
C HIS A 57 -5.94 2.26 -4.59
N SER A 58 -6.07 3.56 -4.81
CA SER A 58 -7.39 4.19 -4.94
C SER A 58 -8.21 3.73 -6.15
N SER A 59 -7.57 3.20 -7.20
CA SER A 59 -8.28 2.69 -8.38
C SER A 59 -9.15 1.46 -8.07
N ASP A 60 -8.74 0.62 -7.12
CA ASP A 60 -9.45 -0.61 -6.75
C ASP A 60 -10.53 -0.40 -5.66
N VAL A 61 -10.71 0.82 -5.15
CA VAL A 61 -11.62 1.10 -4.03
C VAL A 61 -13.06 0.70 -4.34
N GLU A 62 -13.52 0.95 -5.56
CA GLU A 62 -14.90 0.65 -5.92
C GLU A 62 -15.12 -0.86 -6.05
N ASP A 63 -14.14 -1.59 -6.58
CA ASP A 63 -14.20 -3.06 -6.68
C ASP A 63 -14.25 -3.72 -5.30
N VAL A 64 -13.45 -3.21 -4.35
CA VAL A 64 -13.51 -3.67 -2.94
C VAL A 64 -14.88 -3.35 -2.34
N LYS A 65 -15.42 -2.14 -2.54
CA LYS A 65 -16.74 -1.77 -2.01
C LYS A 65 -17.85 -2.64 -2.59
N GLU A 66 -17.86 -2.88 -3.89
CA GLU A 66 -18.86 -3.72 -4.55
C GLU A 66 -18.84 -5.15 -4.00
N ALA A 67 -17.64 -5.72 -3.82
CA ALA A 67 -17.50 -7.03 -3.18
C ALA A 67 -17.95 -7.00 -1.70
N ALA A 68 -17.64 -5.93 -0.97
CA ALA A 68 -17.96 -5.77 0.44
C ALA A 68 -19.47 -5.64 0.73
N LYS A 69 -20.30 -5.24 -0.24
CA LYS A 69 -21.75 -5.04 -0.05
C LYS A 69 -22.49 -6.28 0.45
N LYS A 70 -21.99 -7.47 0.11
CA LYS A 70 -22.64 -8.73 0.49
C LYS A 70 -21.60 -9.78 0.85
N LEU A 71 -21.71 -10.33 2.05
CA LEU A 71 -20.92 -11.49 2.44
C LEU A 71 -21.28 -12.69 1.56
N SER A 72 -20.26 -13.27 0.93
CA SER A 72 -20.30 -14.56 0.26
C SER A 72 -18.87 -15.07 0.07
N SER A 73 -18.70 -16.38 -0.11
CA SER A 73 -17.38 -16.95 -0.40
C SER A 73 -16.76 -16.35 -1.67
N ASP A 74 -17.56 -16.03 -2.67
CA ASP A 74 -17.06 -15.44 -3.92
C ASP A 74 -16.63 -13.99 -3.74
N ASN A 75 -17.42 -13.17 -3.04
CA ASN A 75 -17.02 -11.79 -2.76
C ASN A 75 -15.78 -11.72 -1.85
N HIS A 76 -15.67 -12.60 -0.87
CA HIS A 76 -14.45 -12.74 -0.06
C HIS A 76 -13.23 -13.05 -0.94
N ARG A 77 -13.36 -14.01 -1.87
CA ARG A 77 -12.30 -14.35 -2.83
C ARG A 77 -11.95 -13.20 -3.76
N LYS A 78 -12.93 -12.39 -4.19
CA LYS A 78 -12.68 -11.18 -4.99
C LYS A 78 -11.81 -10.18 -4.24
N ILE A 79 -12.12 -9.91 -2.97
CA ILE A 79 -11.32 -9.01 -2.13
C ILE A 79 -9.89 -9.54 -1.98
N LEU A 80 -9.72 -10.83 -1.68
CA LEU A 80 -8.39 -11.47 -1.66
C LEU A 80 -7.67 -11.42 -3.01
N GLY A 81 -8.41 -11.54 -4.11
CA GLY A 81 -7.89 -11.40 -5.47
C GLY A 81 -7.30 -10.01 -5.71
N ILE A 82 -8.00 -8.96 -5.30
CA ILE A 82 -7.54 -7.57 -5.37
C ILE A 82 -6.25 -7.39 -4.57
N LEU A 83 -6.22 -7.84 -3.31
CA LEU A 83 -5.02 -7.73 -2.47
C LEU A 83 -3.81 -8.46 -3.06
N ARG A 84 -4.01 -9.64 -3.65
CA ARG A 84 -2.96 -10.39 -4.34
C ARG A 84 -2.51 -9.73 -5.64
N ALA A 85 -3.45 -9.12 -6.38
CA ALA A 85 -3.13 -8.34 -7.57
C ALA A 85 -2.25 -7.14 -7.20
N ILE A 86 -2.61 -6.40 -6.14
CA ILE A 86 -1.78 -5.32 -5.58
C ILE A 86 -0.38 -5.83 -5.18
N LYS A 87 -0.29 -7.01 -4.56
CA LYS A 87 1.00 -7.60 -4.20
C LYS A 87 1.86 -7.92 -5.43
N MET A 88 1.24 -8.39 -6.50
CA MET A 88 1.93 -8.78 -7.75
C MET A 88 2.28 -7.57 -8.62
N LEU A 89 1.39 -6.58 -8.67
CA LEU A 89 1.46 -5.38 -9.50
C LEU A 89 1.13 -4.16 -8.61
N PRO A 90 2.08 -3.71 -7.79
CA PRO A 90 1.84 -2.63 -6.82
C PRO A 90 1.67 -1.25 -7.45
N THR A 91 1.99 -1.11 -8.73
CA THR A 91 1.84 0.16 -9.45
C THR A 91 0.41 0.31 -9.94
N GLU A 92 -0.22 1.41 -9.54
CA GLU A 92 -1.57 1.77 -10.01
C GLU A 92 -1.60 1.97 -11.53
N PRO A 93 -2.68 1.54 -12.22
CA PRO A 93 -2.87 1.87 -13.63
C PRO A 93 -2.95 3.39 -13.82
N VAL A 94 -2.31 3.88 -14.89
CA VAL A 94 -2.35 5.31 -15.25
C VAL A 94 -3.79 5.70 -15.60
N SER A 95 -4.38 6.58 -14.79
CA SER A 95 -5.73 7.09 -15.03
C SER A 95 -5.79 7.96 -16.29
N THR A 96 -6.17 7.40 -17.43
CA THR A 96 -6.63 8.19 -18.58
C THR A 96 -8.06 8.64 -18.30
N ASN A 97 -8.23 9.77 -17.62
CA ASN A 97 -9.53 10.42 -17.45
C ASN A 97 -10.05 10.90 -18.81
N ILE A 98 -10.76 10.04 -19.54
CA ILE A 98 -11.64 10.48 -20.63
C ILE A 98 -12.95 10.89 -19.96
N ASN A 99 -13.15 12.21 -19.91
CA ASN A 99 -14.29 12.95 -19.38
C ASN A 99 -15.64 12.22 -19.47
N LYS A 100 -16.32 12.12 -18.32
CA LYS A 100 -17.79 12.17 -18.27
C LYS A 100 -18.19 13.14 -17.16
N PRO A 101 -18.84 14.28 -17.47
CA PRO A 101 -19.18 15.27 -16.47
C PRO A 101 -20.34 14.75 -15.61
N SER A 102 -20.15 14.71 -14.29
CA SER A 102 -21.23 14.76 -13.32
C SER A 102 -20.94 15.91 -12.34
N PRO A 103 -21.92 16.78 -12.04
CA PRO A 103 -21.68 17.99 -11.30
C PRO A 103 -21.68 17.70 -9.79
N ILE A 104 -20.84 18.45 -9.06
CA ILE A 104 -20.84 18.67 -7.61
C ILE A 104 -19.97 17.70 -6.77
N ASN A 105 -18.66 17.98 -6.75
CA ASN A 105 -17.82 18.26 -5.58
C ASN A 105 -16.36 18.00 -5.94
N SER A 106 -15.68 19.06 -6.38
CA SER A 106 -14.25 19.09 -6.61
C SER A 106 -13.50 18.92 -5.28
N ILE A 107 -13.11 17.69 -4.95
CA ILE A 107 -11.94 17.45 -4.11
C ILE A 107 -10.84 17.02 -5.07
N HIS A 108 -9.96 17.96 -5.39
CA HIS A 108 -8.73 17.69 -6.13
C HIS A 108 -7.81 16.92 -5.17
N ILE A 109 -7.94 15.59 -5.13
CA ILE A 109 -7.08 14.73 -4.33
C ILE A 109 -5.73 14.60 -5.05
N THR A 110 -4.79 15.48 -4.73
CA THR A 110 -3.37 15.31 -4.99
C THR A 110 -2.78 14.29 -4.01
N ASN A 111 -3.15 13.01 -4.08
CA ASN A 111 -2.54 11.96 -3.23
C ASN A 111 -1.55 11.03 -3.96
N THR A 112 -1.41 11.11 -5.28
CA THR A 112 -0.51 10.23 -6.03
C THR A 112 0.96 10.64 -5.97
N GLN A 113 1.28 11.87 -5.56
CA GLN A 113 2.67 12.30 -5.38
C GLN A 113 3.29 11.82 -4.05
N ASN A 114 2.51 11.69 -2.97
CA ASN A 114 3.08 11.44 -1.65
C ASN A 114 3.43 9.94 -1.41
N ASN A 115 2.66 9.00 -1.97
CA ASN A 115 2.88 7.57 -1.72
C ASN A 115 4.10 6.99 -2.47
N THR A 116 4.30 7.36 -3.74
CA THR A 116 5.49 6.94 -4.51
C THR A 116 6.77 7.55 -3.93
N GLN A 117 6.71 8.80 -3.47
CA GLN A 117 7.82 9.45 -2.79
C GLN A 117 8.15 8.74 -1.46
N GLN A 118 7.16 8.39 -0.64
CA GLN A 118 7.40 7.73 0.65
C GLN A 118 7.97 6.31 0.49
N VAL A 119 7.51 5.55 -0.50
CA VAL A 119 8.09 4.22 -0.82
C VAL A 119 9.52 4.36 -1.34
N THR A 120 9.79 5.34 -2.21
CA THR A 120 11.14 5.59 -2.74
C THR A 120 12.10 6.06 -1.65
N VAL A 121 11.64 6.93 -0.74
CA VAL A 121 12.42 7.41 0.41
C VAL A 121 12.73 6.27 1.38
N ASN A 122 11.76 5.42 1.70
CA ASN A 122 12.00 4.27 2.59
C ASN A 122 13.00 3.29 1.96
N LEU A 123 12.87 2.99 0.66
CA LEU A 123 13.81 2.13 -0.06
C LEU A 123 15.24 2.71 -0.05
N PHE A 124 15.38 4.02 -0.25
CA PHE A 124 16.66 4.71 -0.13
C PHE A 124 17.22 4.65 1.29
N LEU A 125 16.39 4.89 2.31
CA LEU A 125 16.81 4.83 3.71
C LEU A 125 17.28 3.43 4.11
N ASP A 126 16.58 2.38 3.66
CA ASP A 126 16.97 0.99 3.90
C ASP A 126 18.31 0.66 3.23
N ALA A 127 18.55 1.16 2.01
CA ALA A 127 19.80 0.91 1.28
C ALA A 127 21.04 1.57 1.92
N ILE A 128 20.87 2.61 2.75
CA ILE A 128 21.99 3.35 3.35
C ILE A 128 22.14 3.12 4.86
N LYS A 129 21.14 2.51 5.51
CA LYS A 129 21.08 2.40 6.98
C LYS A 129 22.29 1.70 7.57
N ASP A 130 22.73 0.61 6.96
CA ASP A 130 23.79 -0.24 7.50
C ASP A 130 25.20 0.34 7.28
N GLU A 131 25.33 1.33 6.39
CA GLU A 131 26.59 2.04 6.10
C GLU A 131 26.77 3.30 6.95
N LEU A 132 25.72 3.72 7.66
CA LEU A 132 25.73 4.91 8.50
C LEU A 132 25.71 4.52 9.97
N THR A 133 26.41 5.29 10.80
CA THR A 133 26.19 5.19 12.24
C THR A 133 24.76 5.61 12.59
N GLY A 134 24.23 5.15 13.72
CA GLY A 134 22.89 5.55 14.17
C GLY A 134 22.72 7.07 14.31
N LYS A 135 23.80 7.81 14.59
CA LYS A 135 23.79 9.27 14.65
C LYS A 135 23.65 9.89 13.26
N GLU A 136 24.44 9.44 12.30
CA GLU A 136 24.41 9.94 10.92
C GLU A 136 23.08 9.63 10.23
N PHE A 137 22.56 8.42 10.44
CA PHE A 137 21.24 8.03 9.93
C PHE A 137 20.12 8.93 10.46
N LYS A 138 20.16 9.28 11.75
CA LYS A 138 19.19 10.20 12.36
C LYS A 138 19.27 11.60 11.75
N GLU A 139 20.49 12.10 11.52
CA GLU A 139 20.70 13.41 10.90
C GLU A 139 20.16 13.48 9.46
N ILE A 140 20.33 12.40 8.68
CA ILE A 140 19.72 12.29 7.34
C ILE A 140 18.19 12.30 7.41
N LYS A 141 17.61 11.51 8.33
CA LYS A 141 16.16 11.46 8.52
C LYS A 141 15.58 12.81 8.95
N ASP A 142 16.30 13.55 9.78
CA ASP A 142 15.87 14.88 10.22
C ASP A 142 15.91 15.90 9.08
N ILE A 143 16.94 15.88 8.21
CA ILE A 143 17.00 16.74 7.02
C ILE A 143 15.82 16.47 6.07
N LEU A 144 15.45 15.19 5.87
CA LEU A 144 14.39 14.80 4.94
C LEU A 144 12.98 15.26 5.37
N LYS A 145 12.77 15.59 6.65
CA LYS A 145 11.47 16.13 7.12
C LYS A 145 11.09 17.44 6.44
N ASP A 146 12.08 18.24 6.07
CA ASP A 146 11.89 19.56 5.47
C ASP A 146 11.72 19.48 3.94
N PHE A 147 11.82 18.29 3.33
CA PHE A 147 11.88 18.13 1.88
C PHE A 147 10.61 18.61 1.16
N GLU A 148 9.43 18.36 1.73
CA GLU A 148 8.16 18.83 1.16
C GLU A 148 8.02 20.35 1.19
N ALA A 149 8.55 21.00 2.24
CA ALA A 149 8.45 22.44 2.43
C ALA A 149 9.53 23.21 1.64
N GLU A 150 10.76 22.70 1.60
CA GLU A 150 11.93 23.38 1.02
C GLU A 150 12.82 22.40 0.21
N PRO A 151 12.39 21.90 -0.95
CA PRO A 151 13.04 20.79 -1.66
C PRO A 151 14.48 21.09 -2.12
N GLU A 152 14.73 22.25 -2.75
CA GLU A 152 16.07 22.61 -3.26
C GLU A 152 17.10 22.84 -2.14
N LYS A 153 16.66 23.48 -1.05
CA LYS A 153 17.51 23.70 0.13
C LYS A 153 17.79 22.39 0.86
N THR A 154 16.77 21.55 1.00
CA THR A 154 16.90 20.22 1.62
C THR A 154 17.85 19.35 0.81
N LYS A 155 17.74 19.35 -0.52
CA LYS A 155 18.68 18.66 -1.43
C LYS A 155 20.12 19.14 -1.23
N THR A 156 20.33 20.45 -1.14
CA THR A 156 21.67 21.03 -0.92
C THR A 156 22.26 20.58 0.42
N LYS A 157 21.49 20.72 1.51
CA LYS A 157 21.89 20.25 2.85
C LYS A 157 22.20 18.76 2.87
N LEU A 158 21.38 17.95 2.20
CA LEU A 158 21.56 16.50 2.13
C LEU A 158 22.87 16.13 1.44
N ILE A 159 23.19 16.77 0.30
CA ILE A 159 24.44 16.54 -0.43
C ILE A 159 25.65 16.91 0.41
N GLU A 160 25.64 18.08 1.05
CA GLU A 160 26.73 18.51 1.93
C GLU A 160 26.94 17.54 3.09
N LYS A 161 25.83 17.06 3.67
CA LYS A 161 25.87 16.13 4.79
C LYS A 161 26.45 14.78 4.39
N ILE A 162 25.98 14.21 3.28
CA ILE A 162 26.44 12.95 2.71
C ILE A 162 27.92 13.02 2.35
N LYS A 163 28.38 14.12 1.73
CA LYS A 163 29.82 14.36 1.47
C LYS A 163 30.66 14.34 2.74
N GLY A 164 30.11 14.81 3.86
CA GLY A 164 30.76 14.83 5.16
C GLY A 164 31.05 13.45 5.78
N PHE A 165 30.40 12.37 5.30
CA PHE A 165 30.61 11.00 5.80
C PHE A 165 31.87 10.33 5.24
N GLY A 166 32.49 10.90 4.20
CA GLY A 166 33.74 10.42 3.62
C GLY A 166 33.57 9.42 2.47
N GLY A 167 34.61 9.31 1.63
CA GLY A 167 34.56 8.60 0.34
C GLY A 167 34.24 7.10 0.43
N ASN A 168 34.67 6.42 1.51
CA ASN A 168 34.40 4.99 1.71
C ASN A 168 32.90 4.73 1.98
N VAL A 169 32.30 5.52 2.87
CA VAL A 169 30.86 5.43 3.19
C VAL A 169 30.02 5.71 1.94
N LEU A 170 30.39 6.73 1.16
CA LEU A 170 29.73 7.04 -0.11
C LEU A 170 29.78 5.87 -1.10
N SER A 171 30.94 5.23 -1.22
CA SER A 171 31.15 4.14 -2.16
C SER A 171 30.32 2.91 -1.78
N ASN A 172 30.22 2.59 -0.49
CA ASN A 172 29.38 1.49 0.00
C ASN A 172 27.88 1.80 -0.13
N ILE A 173 27.46 3.03 0.16
CA ILE A 173 26.08 3.49 -0.06
C ILE A 173 25.69 3.29 -1.53
N VAL A 174 26.54 3.73 -2.46
CA VAL A 174 26.29 3.56 -3.90
C VAL A 174 26.24 2.08 -4.27
N ALA A 175 27.15 1.26 -3.76
CA ALA A 175 27.14 -0.19 -4.00
C ALA A 175 25.85 -0.85 -3.50
N ASN A 176 25.38 -0.53 -2.30
CA ASN A 176 24.15 -1.09 -1.72
C ASN A 176 22.90 -0.63 -2.45
N ILE A 177 22.86 0.62 -2.92
CA ILE A 177 21.78 1.13 -3.77
C ILE A 177 21.74 0.35 -5.09
N LEU A 178 22.89 0.20 -5.76
CA LEU A 178 22.99 -0.47 -7.06
C LEU A 178 22.73 -1.98 -7.00
N THR A 179 22.99 -2.60 -5.84
CA THR A 179 22.78 -4.04 -5.62
C THR A 179 21.45 -4.36 -4.97
N ASN A 180 20.66 -3.36 -4.54
CA ASN A 180 19.32 -3.57 -4.05
C ASN A 180 18.43 -4.11 -5.20
N PRO A 181 17.88 -5.34 -5.10
CA PRO A 181 17.13 -5.95 -6.20
C PRO A 181 15.95 -5.11 -6.69
N THR A 182 15.30 -4.36 -5.79
CA THR A 182 14.18 -3.48 -6.13
C THR A 182 14.63 -2.29 -6.97
N ILE A 183 15.79 -1.72 -6.67
CA ILE A 183 16.37 -0.58 -7.43
C ILE A 183 16.97 -1.10 -8.74
N TYR A 184 17.76 -2.18 -8.67
CA TYR A 184 18.40 -2.81 -9.83
C TYR A 184 17.37 -3.20 -10.91
N ASN A 185 16.28 -3.86 -10.53
CA ASN A 185 15.20 -4.23 -11.44
C ASN A 185 14.40 -3.04 -11.98
N GLY A 186 14.56 -1.83 -11.40
CA GLY A 186 13.95 -0.60 -11.91
C GLY A 186 14.85 0.16 -12.90
N LEU A 187 16.14 -0.20 -12.99
CA LEU A 187 17.11 0.41 -13.90
C LEU A 187 17.18 -0.29 -15.27
N PHE A 188 16.72 -1.54 -15.35
CA PHE A 188 16.76 -2.41 -16.53
C PHE A 188 15.41 -3.10 -16.73
#